data_AF-A0A7X3CTI9-F1
#
_entry.id   AF-A0A7X3CTI9-F1
#
_cell.length_a   1.000
_cell.length_b   1.000
_cell.length_c   1.000
_cell.angle_alpha   90.00
_cell.angle_beta   90.00
_cell.angle_gamma   90.00
#
_symmetry.space_group_name_H-M   'P 1'
#
loop_
_entity.id
_entity.type
_entity.pdbx_description
1 polymer ?
#
loop_
_entity_poly.entity_id
_entity_poly.type
_entity_poly.pdbx_seq_one_letter_code
_entity_poly.pdbx_strand_id
1 'polypeptide(L)' 'MKLISNEILVDSYFKALDLKLEKEFVELLLEEIHRRELNLDYYREGDAQVS' A
#
# COMPACT_ATOMS: atom_id res chain seq x y z
N MET A 1 -8.07 -6.86 5.22
CA MET A 1 -9.02 -6.11 4.38
C MET A 1 -9.29 -6.86 3.07
N LYS A 2 -10.41 -7.58 2.90
CA LYS A 2 -10.65 -8.39 1.68
C LYS A 2 -11.40 -7.67 0.54
N LEU A 3 -11.97 -6.48 0.80
CA LEU A 3 -12.89 -5.80 -0.12
C LEU A 3 -12.24 -4.69 -0.96
N ILE A 4 -10.99 -4.32 -0.68
CA ILE A 4 -10.27 -3.28 -1.44
C ILE A 4 -9.41 -3.91 -2.54
N SER A 5 -9.31 -3.23 -3.69
CA SER A 5 -8.44 -3.63 -4.78
C SER A 5 -6.96 -3.53 -4.38
N ASN A 6 -6.08 -4.18 -5.14
CA ASN A 6 -4.64 -4.15 -4.88
C ASN A 6 -4.07 -2.73 -5.00
N GLU A 7 -4.52 -1.96 -5.99
CA GLU A 7 -4.13 -0.56 -6.19
C GLU A 7 -4.49 0.31 -4.98
N ILE A 8 -5.74 0.23 -4.51
CA ILE A 8 -6.20 1.02 -3.36
C ILE A 8 -5.49 0.60 -2.07
N LEU A 9 -5.19 -0.69 -1.90
CA LEU A 9 -4.44 -1.18 -0.75
C LEU A 9 -3.03 -0.58 -0.69
N VAL A 10 -2.31 -0.59 -1.81
CA VAL A 10 -0.94 -0.08 -1.89
C VAL A 10 -0.89 1.44 -1.76
N ASP A 11 -1.80 2.15 -2.43
CA ASP A 11 -1.95 3.61 -2.29
C ASP A 11 -2.27 4.00 -0.84
N SER A 12 -3.16 3.26 -0.19
CA SER A 12 -3.48 3.49 1.24
C SER A 12 -2.28 3.27 2.15
N TYR A 13 -1.41 2.30 1.84
CA TYR A 13 -0.19 2.04 2.60
C TYR A 13 0.79 3.21 2.50
N PHE A 14 1.07 3.69 1.30
CA PHE A 14 1.98 4.82 1.11
C PHE A 14 1.42 6.11 1.73
N LYS A 15 0.12 6.40 1.55
CA LYS A 15 -0.54 7.52 2.22
C LYS A 15 -0.48 7.43 3.74
N ALA A 16 -0.64 6.23 4.31
CA ALA A 16 -0.55 6.02 5.75
C ALA A 16 0.87 6.32 6.29
N LEU A 17 1.91 5.98 5.52
CA LEU A 17 3.29 6.35 5.84
C LEU A 17 3.52 7.86 5.77
N ASP A 18 3.06 8.52 4.71
CA ASP A 18 3.22 9.97 4.50
C ASP A 18 2.50 10.79 5.58
N LEU A 19 1.30 10.36 5.96
CA LEU A 19 0.49 10.97 7.00
C LEU A 19 0.94 10.60 8.42
N LYS A 20 1.94 9.70 8.56
CA LYS A 20 2.44 9.20 9.85
C LYS A 20 1.32 8.67 10.74
N LEU A 21 0.43 7.85 10.15
CA LEU A 21 -0.65 7.21 10.89
C LEU A 21 -0.11 6.20 11.90
N GLU A 22 -1.01 5.72 12.76
CA GLU A 22 -0.67 4.77 13.80
C GLU A 22 0.02 3.53 13.24
N LYS A 23 1.08 3.11 13.93
CA LYS A 23 1.93 1.99 13.49
C LYS A 23 1.12 0.71 13.26
N GLU A 24 0.17 0.41 14.14
CA GLU A 24 -0.68 -0.78 14.02
C GLU A 24 -1.52 -0.74 12.73
N PHE A 25 -2.01 0.44 12.33
CA PHE A 25 -2.74 0.60 11.07
C PHE A 25 -1.85 0.34 9.85
N VAL A 26 -0.63 0.90 9.87
CA VAL A 26 0.35 0.69 8.79
C VAL A 26 0.74 -0.79 8.68
N GLU A 27 0.93 -1.47 9.83
CA GLU A 27 1.26 -2.89 9.90
C GLU A 27 0.13 -3.75 9.32
N LEU A 28 -1.13 -3.45 9.62
CA LEU A 28 -2.29 -4.16 9.06
C LEU A 28 -2.35 -4.05 7.52
N LEU A 29 -2.01 -2.90 6.96
CA LEU A 29 -1.93 -2.73 5.50
C LEU A 29 -0.78 -3.55 4.91
N LEU A 30 0.39 -3.51 5.55
CA LEU A 30 1.57 -4.23 5.11
C LEU A 30 1.39 -5.76 5.18
N GLU A 31 0.75 -6.27 6.23
CA GLU A 31 0.41 -7.69 6.34
C GLU A 31 -0.52 -8.15 5.22
N GLU A 32 -1.51 -7.32 4.85
CA GLU A 32 -2.42 -7.61 3.76
C GLU A 32 -1.71 -7.58 2.40
N ILE A 33 -0.76 -6.64 2.19
CA ILE A 33 0.10 -6.55 1.00
C ILE A 33 0.93 -7.83 0.86
N HIS A 34 1.58 -8.26 1.95
CA HIS A 34 2.35 -9.51 1.97
C HIS A 34 1.48 -10.74 1.72
N ARG A 35 0.29 -10.82 2.34
CA ARG A 35 -0.64 -11.95 2.15
C ARG A 35 -1.11 -12.10 0.70
N ARG A 36 -1.20 -10.99 -0.04
CA ARG A 36 -1.57 -10.97 -1.46
C ARG A 36 -0.37 -11.04 -2.42
N GLU A 37 0.84 -11.16 -1.88
CA GLU A 37 2.09 -11.24 -2.65
C GLU A 37 2.28 -10.06 -3.62
N LEU A 38 1.89 -8.84 -3.19
CA LEU A 38 2.00 -7.65 -4.01
C LEU A 38 3.43 -7.09 -4.00
N ASN A 39 3.96 -6.78 -5.18
CA ASN A 39 5.27 -6.15 -5.32
C ASN A 39 5.15 -4.61 -5.21
N LEU A 40 5.59 -4.04 -4.09
CA LEU A 40 5.54 -2.60 -3.84
C LEU A 40 6.37 -1.77 -4.84
N ASP A 41 7.47 -2.30 -5.37
CA ASP A 41 8.32 -1.59 -6.33
C ASP A 41 7.59 -1.39 -7.66
N TYR A 42 6.83 -2.41 -8.10
CA TYR A 42 5.99 -2.32 -9.30
C TYR A 42 4.93 -1.20 -9.18
N TYR A 43 4.26 -1.12 -8.02
CA TYR A 43 3.24 -0.10 -7.80
C TYR A 43 3.83 1.30 -7.58
N ARG A 44 5.05 1.39 -7.04
CA ARG A 44 5.76 2.65 -6.87
C ARG A 44 6.29 3.23 -8.18
N GLU A 45 6.71 2.39 -9.12
CA GLU A 45 7.16 2.80 -10.45
C GLU A 45 5.99 3.20 -11.37
N GLY A 46 4.81 2.59 -11.17
CA GLY A 46 3.59 2.94 -11.92
C GLY A 46 3.16 4.40 -11.77
N ASP A 47 3.36 5.00 -10.59
CA ASP A 47 3.08 6.43 -10.34
C ASP A 47 4.15 7.36 -10.94
N ALA A 48 5.39 6.87 -11.11
CA ALA A 48 6.51 7.67 -11.61
C ALA A 48 6.49 7.92 -13.13
N GLN A 49 5.64 7.21 -13.89
CA GLN A 49 5.48 7.37 -15.34
C GLN A 49 4.45 8.47 -15.72
N VAL A 50 3.92 9.20 -14.75
CA VAL A 50 3.05 10.38 -14.98
C VAL A 50 3.79 11.64 -14.51
N SER A 51 4.80 12.06 -15.26
CA SER A 51 5.46 13.38 -15.11
C SER A 51 5.87 13.92 -16.46
#